data_AF-A0A202DEC8-F1
#
_entry.id   AF-A0A202DEC8-F1
#
_cell.length_a   1.000
_cell.length_b   1.000
_cell.length_c   1.000
_cell.angle_alpha   90.00
_cell.angle_beta   90.00
_cell.angle_gamma   90.00
#
_symmetry.space_group_name_H-M   'P 1'
#
loop_
_entity.id
_entity.type
_entity.pdbx_description
1 polymer ?
#
loop_
_entity_poly.entity_id
_entity_poly.type
_entity_poly.pdbx_seq_one_letter_code
_entity_poly.pdbx_strand_id
1 'polypeptide(L)'
;MMFKFKRIKKLLNTRIINKVLSDDKLFEKTVFDPRFTHKISKTKKALDAILNNPGVISRILSDEKIFAQMIANENRLNQILNNPDVLRRLLSDKRSLDQMITNEKCLNQILNNPDALRRLLSDKRSLDRILSDENLVEKILLNDRITNLIVKNSKISNRVFGNKYFLNRLMANSEALNKIFRDPRAKRQRNANLYLDVNEKIEQLSYSPPAFLVSFPRAGSNFIQNVLTETTGILSQSIYAPIDIEPNLILTFKSHSLSMEYLKDEVNRLVSPSISPSKLIILKRDPRDLMISFYEFVKRTKNIELSQESFLEETCYFFASNIDPTSSRKIYVKPMSISQAFKHHISNWFKKEHANSLLVKYENLTDTPETEFQKVFDFLELDCQLNKNIIDSKVSQYSSESHRPRARSYSWKSVQEEYSHIIEHVNRTLKDEINYLEYDV
;
A
#
# COMPACT_ATOMS: atom_id res chain seq x y z
N MET A 1 -26.92 -59.98 3.64
CA MET A 1 -27.43 -58.68 4.14
C MET A 1 -26.90 -57.43 3.41
N MET A 2 -26.00 -57.55 2.42
CA MET A 2 -25.38 -56.41 1.68
C MET A 2 -26.12 -55.92 0.41
N PHE A 3 -27.12 -56.65 -0.10
CA PHE A 3 -27.84 -56.27 -1.34
C PHE A 3 -29.07 -55.38 -1.12
N LYS A 4 -29.62 -55.31 0.10
CA LYS A 4 -30.78 -54.44 0.41
C LYS A 4 -30.41 -52.95 0.54
N PHE A 5 -29.17 -52.62 0.92
CA PHE A 5 -28.67 -51.23 0.96
C PHE A 5 -28.32 -50.64 -0.42
N LYS A 6 -28.00 -51.48 -1.41
CA LYS A 6 -27.77 -51.04 -2.81
C LYS A 6 -29.05 -50.49 -3.48
N ARG A 7 -30.24 -50.81 -2.95
CA ARG A 7 -31.55 -50.53 -3.54
C ARG A 7 -32.21 -49.23 -3.04
N ILE A 8 -31.85 -48.74 -1.84
CA ILE A 8 -32.13 -47.37 -1.38
C ILE A 8 -31.41 -46.33 -2.29
N LYS A 9 -30.34 -46.78 -2.93
CA LYS A 9 -29.38 -46.02 -3.75
C LYS A 9 -29.81 -45.75 -5.19
N LYS A 10 -30.84 -46.43 -5.73
CA LYS A 10 -31.21 -46.30 -7.15
C LYS A 10 -32.31 -45.27 -7.41
N LEU A 11 -33.16 -44.97 -6.43
CA LEU A 11 -34.46 -44.35 -6.70
C LEU A 11 -35.07 -43.71 -5.43
N LEU A 12 -34.75 -42.45 -5.16
CA LEU A 12 -35.86 -41.48 -5.15
C LEU A 12 -36.39 -41.57 -6.58
N ASN A 13 -37.42 -42.39 -6.77
CA ASN A 13 -37.85 -42.96 -8.03
C ASN A 13 -37.67 -41.97 -9.19
N THR A 14 -36.97 -42.32 -10.27
CA THR A 14 -36.93 -41.54 -11.52
C THR A 14 -38.36 -41.15 -11.93
N ARG A 15 -39.36 -41.99 -11.60
CA ARG A 15 -40.79 -41.66 -11.70
C ARG A 15 -41.24 -40.51 -10.79
N ILE A 16 -40.79 -40.44 -9.53
CA ILE A 16 -41.05 -39.34 -8.60
C ILE A 16 -40.37 -38.07 -9.10
N ILE A 17 -39.10 -38.12 -9.49
CA ILE A 17 -38.38 -36.95 -10.03
C ILE A 17 -39.05 -36.47 -11.31
N ASN A 18 -39.37 -37.36 -12.25
CA ASN A 18 -40.08 -36.99 -13.48
C ASN A 18 -41.46 -36.41 -13.19
N LYS A 19 -42.19 -36.96 -12.20
CA LYS A 19 -43.49 -36.42 -11.77
C LYS A 19 -43.37 -35.02 -11.14
N VAL A 20 -42.35 -34.82 -10.30
CA VAL A 20 -42.02 -33.51 -9.71
C VAL A 20 -41.65 -32.53 -10.82
N LEU A 21 -40.90 -32.95 -11.83
CA LEU A 21 -40.52 -32.11 -12.97
C LEU A 21 -41.69 -31.79 -13.92
N SER A 22 -42.71 -32.65 -13.99
CA SER A 22 -43.87 -32.48 -14.88
C SER A 22 -45.08 -31.79 -14.25
N ASP A 23 -45.08 -31.54 -12.93
CA ASP A 23 -46.21 -30.95 -12.19
C ASP A 23 -45.74 -29.72 -11.41
N ASP A 24 -46.24 -28.54 -11.79
CA ASP A 24 -45.81 -27.26 -11.22
C ASP A 24 -46.12 -27.13 -9.74
N LYS A 25 -47.31 -27.58 -9.30
CA LYS A 25 -47.70 -27.52 -7.89
C LYS A 25 -46.87 -28.49 -7.05
N LEU A 26 -46.56 -29.66 -7.62
CA LEU A 26 -45.70 -30.64 -6.96
C LEU A 26 -44.25 -30.15 -6.90
N PHE A 27 -43.75 -29.53 -7.97
CA PHE A 27 -42.44 -28.91 -8.02
C PHE A 27 -42.28 -27.84 -6.95
N GLU A 28 -43.22 -26.88 -6.90
CA GLU A 28 -43.22 -25.83 -5.91
C GLU A 28 -43.27 -26.40 -4.49
N LYS A 29 -44.13 -27.38 -4.20
CA LYS A 29 -44.16 -28.01 -2.86
C LYS A 29 -42.87 -28.76 -2.53
N THR A 30 -42.26 -29.45 -3.49
CA THR A 30 -41.02 -30.20 -3.27
C THR A 30 -39.81 -29.28 -3.10
N VAL A 31 -39.72 -28.20 -3.85
CA VAL A 31 -38.65 -27.20 -3.72
C VAL A 31 -38.89 -26.31 -2.51
N PHE A 32 -40.13 -25.87 -2.28
CA PHE A 32 -40.51 -24.86 -1.29
C PHE A 32 -41.06 -25.37 0.07
N ASP A 33 -41.29 -26.67 0.26
CA ASP A 33 -41.67 -27.24 1.57
C ASP A 33 -40.75 -28.42 1.98
N PRO A 34 -39.80 -28.19 2.91
CA PRO A 34 -38.91 -29.24 3.42
C PRO A 34 -39.66 -30.39 4.11
N ARG A 35 -40.83 -30.11 4.72
CA ARG A 35 -41.65 -31.14 5.37
C ARG A 35 -42.30 -32.04 4.32
N PHE A 36 -42.72 -31.47 3.19
CA PHE A 36 -43.21 -32.23 2.04
C PHE A 36 -42.12 -33.14 1.49
N THR A 37 -40.89 -32.64 1.32
CA THR A 37 -39.74 -33.42 0.84
C THR A 37 -39.32 -34.52 1.82
N HIS A 38 -39.37 -34.25 3.12
CA HIS A 38 -39.14 -35.25 4.16
C HIS A 38 -40.24 -36.33 4.16
N LYS A 39 -41.51 -35.94 3.96
CA LYS A 39 -42.67 -36.85 3.89
C LYS A 39 -42.58 -37.80 2.69
N ILE A 40 -42.12 -37.32 1.54
CA ILE A 40 -41.97 -38.14 0.32
C ILE A 40 -40.71 -39.03 0.33
N SER A 41 -39.70 -38.75 1.18
CA SER A 41 -38.41 -39.45 1.08
C SER A 41 -37.73 -39.91 2.39
N LYS A 42 -38.39 -39.76 3.54
CA LYS A 42 -38.00 -40.28 4.88
C LYS A 42 -36.56 -39.99 5.37
N THR A 43 -35.73 -39.22 4.65
CA THR A 43 -34.31 -39.02 4.97
C THR A 43 -33.81 -37.63 4.54
N LYS A 44 -32.88 -37.04 5.30
CA LYS A 44 -32.22 -35.76 4.96
C LYS A 44 -31.47 -35.81 3.61
N LYS A 45 -30.91 -36.99 3.27
CA LYS A 45 -30.20 -37.26 2.00
C LYS A 45 -31.06 -37.10 0.73
N ALA A 46 -32.38 -37.01 0.89
CA ALA A 46 -33.33 -36.87 -0.19
C ALA A 46 -33.35 -35.50 -0.85
N LEU A 47 -33.31 -34.46 -0.03
CA LEU A 47 -33.33 -33.07 -0.47
C LEU A 47 -32.06 -32.77 -1.25
N ASP A 48 -30.92 -33.26 -0.76
CA ASP A 48 -29.64 -33.20 -1.48
C ASP A 48 -29.73 -33.92 -2.84
N ALA A 49 -30.39 -35.09 -2.91
CA ALA A 49 -30.56 -35.82 -4.17
C ALA A 49 -31.46 -35.09 -5.19
N ILE A 50 -32.48 -34.36 -4.72
CA ILE A 50 -33.37 -33.55 -5.56
C ILE A 50 -32.66 -32.30 -6.05
N LEU A 51 -31.98 -31.56 -5.17
CA LEU A 51 -31.21 -30.37 -5.53
C LEU A 51 -29.98 -30.71 -6.40
N ASN A 52 -29.44 -31.93 -6.30
CA ASN A 52 -28.37 -32.38 -7.21
C ASN A 52 -28.90 -32.89 -8.55
N ASN A 53 -30.22 -32.98 -8.76
CA ASN A 53 -30.77 -33.45 -10.02
C ASN A 53 -30.63 -32.36 -11.12
N PRO A 54 -30.00 -32.65 -12.27
CA PRO A 54 -29.81 -31.66 -13.33
C PRO A 54 -31.11 -31.05 -13.87
N GLY A 55 -32.19 -31.84 -13.97
CA GLY A 55 -33.50 -31.37 -14.44
C GLY A 55 -34.15 -30.41 -13.45
N VAL A 56 -34.03 -30.68 -12.15
CA VAL A 56 -34.54 -29.79 -11.10
C VAL A 56 -33.77 -28.46 -11.11
N ILE A 57 -32.44 -28.51 -11.15
CA ILE A 57 -31.62 -27.29 -11.27
C ILE A 57 -31.93 -26.52 -12.54
N SER A 58 -32.06 -27.18 -13.70
CA SER A 58 -32.42 -26.50 -14.94
C SER A 58 -33.77 -25.79 -14.84
N ARG A 59 -34.74 -26.40 -14.17
CA ARG A 59 -36.06 -25.80 -13.98
C ARG A 59 -36.02 -24.61 -13.03
N ILE A 60 -35.26 -24.71 -11.93
CA ILE A 60 -35.02 -23.58 -11.01
C ILE A 60 -34.34 -22.42 -11.74
N LEU A 61 -33.31 -22.70 -12.55
CA LEU A 61 -32.57 -21.69 -13.33
C LEU A 61 -33.42 -21.02 -14.41
N SER A 62 -34.43 -21.73 -14.93
CA SER A 62 -35.29 -21.21 -16.01
C SER A 62 -36.44 -20.33 -15.50
N ASP A 63 -36.73 -20.37 -14.19
CA ASP A 63 -37.85 -19.65 -13.57
C ASP A 63 -37.32 -18.69 -12.49
N GLU A 64 -37.35 -17.39 -12.82
CA GLU A 64 -36.88 -16.31 -11.96
C GLU A 64 -37.63 -16.24 -10.63
N LYS A 65 -38.95 -16.47 -10.63
CA LYS A 65 -39.77 -16.41 -9.42
C LYS A 65 -39.39 -17.54 -8.48
N ILE A 66 -39.19 -18.73 -9.03
CA ILE A 66 -38.77 -19.91 -8.27
C ILE A 66 -37.37 -19.68 -7.66
N PHE A 67 -36.43 -19.16 -8.44
CA PHE A 67 -35.09 -18.86 -7.95
C PHE A 67 -35.11 -17.80 -6.83
N ALA A 68 -35.84 -16.70 -7.02
CA ALA A 68 -35.97 -15.64 -6.02
C ALA A 68 -36.52 -16.17 -4.68
N GLN A 69 -37.55 -17.01 -4.72
CA GLN A 69 -38.11 -17.66 -3.52
C GLN A 69 -37.12 -18.62 -2.87
N MET A 70 -36.27 -19.27 -3.66
CA MET A 70 -35.26 -20.20 -3.17
C MET A 70 -34.17 -19.47 -2.38
N ILE A 71 -33.63 -18.36 -2.90
CA ILE A 71 -32.58 -17.57 -2.22
C ILE A 71 -33.12 -16.72 -1.06
N ALA A 72 -34.41 -16.38 -1.06
CA ALA A 72 -35.05 -15.66 0.05
C ALA A 72 -35.24 -16.54 1.31
N ASN A 73 -35.17 -17.86 1.18
CA ASN A 73 -35.27 -18.80 2.29
C ASN A 73 -33.89 -19.17 2.83
N GLU A 74 -33.59 -18.77 4.07
CA GLU A 74 -32.27 -18.97 4.71
C GLU A 74 -31.82 -20.43 4.78
N ASN A 75 -32.72 -21.37 5.12
CA ASN A 75 -32.36 -22.78 5.21
C ASN A 75 -31.98 -23.37 3.85
N ARG A 76 -32.63 -22.93 2.77
CA ARG A 76 -32.31 -23.35 1.41
C ARG A 76 -31.04 -22.72 0.90
N LEU A 77 -30.90 -21.42 1.12
CA LEU A 77 -29.71 -20.70 0.74
C LEU A 77 -28.48 -21.35 1.40
N ASN A 78 -28.55 -21.65 2.70
CA ASN A 78 -27.50 -22.39 3.38
C ASN A 78 -27.21 -23.78 2.77
N GLN A 79 -28.23 -24.51 2.31
CA GLN A 79 -28.02 -25.79 1.62
C GLN A 79 -27.35 -25.62 0.25
N ILE A 80 -27.74 -24.60 -0.51
CA ILE A 80 -27.17 -24.26 -1.82
C ILE A 80 -25.70 -23.87 -1.66
N LEU A 81 -25.40 -22.96 -0.74
CA LEU A 81 -24.04 -22.47 -0.50
C LEU A 81 -23.10 -23.58 -0.03
N ASN A 82 -23.62 -24.56 0.71
CA ASN A 82 -22.86 -25.73 1.17
C ASN A 82 -22.87 -26.90 0.17
N ASN A 83 -23.52 -26.76 -1.00
CA ASN A 83 -23.54 -27.78 -2.05
C ASN A 83 -22.63 -27.35 -3.23
N PRO A 84 -21.44 -27.96 -3.38
CA PRO A 84 -20.47 -27.62 -4.42
C PRO A 84 -20.99 -27.63 -5.85
N ASP A 85 -21.82 -28.62 -6.19
CA ASP A 85 -22.26 -28.86 -7.56
C ASP A 85 -23.37 -27.88 -7.96
N VAL A 86 -24.31 -27.64 -7.04
CA VAL A 86 -25.38 -26.66 -7.22
C VAL A 86 -24.78 -25.26 -7.32
N LEU A 87 -23.96 -24.86 -6.34
CA LEU A 87 -23.35 -23.53 -6.32
C LEU A 87 -22.54 -23.26 -7.59
N ARG A 88 -21.74 -24.23 -8.06
CA ARG A 88 -20.99 -24.08 -9.32
C ARG A 88 -21.90 -23.81 -10.52
N ARG A 89 -23.03 -24.53 -10.64
CA ARG A 89 -24.00 -24.30 -11.72
C ARG A 89 -24.61 -22.90 -11.62
N LEU A 90 -24.99 -22.46 -10.41
CA LEU A 90 -25.58 -21.14 -10.20
C LEU A 90 -24.59 -20.01 -10.53
N LEU A 91 -23.33 -20.14 -10.11
CA LEU A 91 -22.29 -19.14 -10.42
C LEU A 91 -21.92 -19.09 -11.92
N SER A 92 -22.12 -20.20 -12.64
CA SER A 92 -21.87 -20.27 -14.08
C SER A 92 -23.01 -19.67 -14.91
N ASP A 93 -24.22 -19.63 -14.35
CA ASP A 93 -25.40 -19.02 -14.96
C ASP A 93 -25.43 -17.51 -14.68
N LYS A 94 -25.51 -16.71 -15.75
CA LYS A 94 -25.44 -15.24 -15.63
C LYS A 94 -26.59 -14.67 -14.80
N ARG A 95 -27.83 -15.14 -15.03
CA ARG A 95 -29.02 -14.57 -14.38
C ARG A 95 -29.04 -14.90 -12.90
N SER A 96 -28.75 -16.15 -12.55
CA SER A 96 -28.65 -16.57 -11.15
C SER A 96 -27.54 -15.85 -10.40
N LEU A 97 -26.35 -15.71 -11.02
CA LEU A 97 -25.26 -14.93 -10.44
C LEU A 97 -25.68 -13.48 -10.15
N ASP A 98 -26.31 -12.80 -11.12
CA ASP A 98 -26.77 -11.42 -10.96
C ASP A 98 -27.79 -11.30 -9.83
N GLN A 99 -28.74 -12.24 -9.72
CA GLN A 99 -29.73 -12.25 -8.63
C GLN A 99 -29.10 -12.56 -7.26
N MET A 100 -28.09 -13.42 -7.19
CA MET A 100 -27.39 -13.74 -5.94
C MET A 100 -26.56 -12.55 -5.43
N ILE A 101 -25.87 -11.85 -6.33
CA ILE A 101 -25.02 -10.70 -5.98
C ILE A 101 -25.87 -9.47 -5.59
N THR A 102 -26.98 -9.22 -6.30
CA THR A 102 -27.86 -8.07 -6.03
C THR A 102 -28.76 -8.26 -4.82
N ASN A 103 -29.06 -9.50 -4.44
CA ASN A 103 -29.78 -9.80 -3.21
C ASN A 103 -28.84 -9.68 -1.99
N GLU A 104 -28.99 -8.61 -1.21
CA GLU A 104 -28.09 -8.32 -0.08
C GLU A 104 -28.03 -9.44 0.98
N LYS A 105 -29.16 -10.08 1.29
CA LYS A 105 -29.18 -11.21 2.23
C LYS A 105 -28.38 -12.40 1.67
N CYS A 106 -28.56 -12.69 0.38
CA CYS A 106 -27.82 -13.74 -0.31
C CYS A 106 -26.33 -13.47 -0.33
N LEU A 107 -25.93 -12.28 -0.78
CA LEU A 107 -24.55 -11.83 -0.80
C LEU A 107 -23.91 -11.92 0.58
N ASN A 108 -24.55 -11.39 1.63
CA ASN A 108 -24.00 -11.42 2.99
C ASN A 108 -23.80 -12.86 3.51
N GLN A 109 -24.67 -13.80 3.15
CA GLN A 109 -24.44 -15.22 3.48
C GLN A 109 -23.28 -15.83 2.70
N ILE A 110 -23.12 -15.49 1.42
CA ILE A 110 -21.97 -15.94 0.62
C ILE A 110 -20.66 -15.42 1.21
N LEU A 111 -20.59 -14.12 1.54
CA LEU A 111 -19.40 -13.49 2.11
C LEU A 111 -19.02 -14.07 3.48
N ASN A 112 -20.00 -14.56 4.25
CA ASN A 112 -19.79 -15.20 5.55
C ASN A 112 -19.57 -16.72 5.48
N ASN A 113 -19.73 -17.34 4.30
CA ASN A 113 -19.46 -18.76 4.09
C ASN A 113 -18.12 -18.96 3.35
N PRO A 114 -17.06 -19.48 4.01
CA PRO A 114 -15.72 -19.57 3.43
C PRO A 114 -15.64 -20.38 2.13
N ASP A 115 -16.41 -21.47 2.01
CA ASP A 115 -16.41 -22.32 0.83
C ASP A 115 -17.15 -21.66 -0.34
N ALA A 116 -18.28 -21.01 -0.05
CA ALA A 116 -19.02 -20.27 -1.06
C ALA A 116 -18.24 -19.06 -1.57
N LEU A 117 -17.65 -18.28 -0.66
CA LEU A 117 -16.78 -17.16 -0.98
C LEU A 117 -15.59 -17.59 -1.85
N ARG A 118 -14.91 -18.68 -1.50
CA ARG A 118 -13.78 -19.21 -2.30
C ARG A 118 -14.21 -19.54 -3.72
N ARG A 119 -15.40 -20.14 -3.90
CA ARG A 119 -15.94 -20.49 -5.22
C ARG A 119 -16.31 -19.26 -6.02
N LEU A 120 -17.01 -18.31 -5.40
CA LEU A 120 -17.38 -17.03 -5.99
C LEU A 120 -16.13 -16.29 -6.52
N LEU A 121 -15.08 -16.18 -5.72
CA LEU A 121 -13.85 -15.48 -6.13
C LEU A 121 -12.99 -16.27 -7.12
N SER A 122 -13.14 -17.60 -7.19
CA SER A 122 -12.39 -18.43 -8.15
C SER A 122 -13.04 -18.47 -9.53
N ASP A 123 -14.36 -18.31 -9.59
CA ASP A 123 -15.08 -18.21 -10.85
C ASP A 123 -14.78 -16.89 -11.55
N LYS A 124 -14.49 -16.96 -12.86
CA LYS A 124 -14.05 -15.78 -13.62
C LYS A 124 -15.16 -14.73 -13.73
N ARG A 125 -16.36 -15.15 -14.13
CA ARG A 125 -17.49 -14.22 -14.37
C ARG A 125 -17.95 -13.56 -13.08
N SER A 126 -18.04 -14.35 -12.03
CA SER A 126 -18.36 -13.89 -10.68
C SER A 126 -17.37 -12.84 -10.21
N LEU A 127 -16.07 -13.13 -10.35
CA LEU A 127 -15.03 -12.18 -9.98
C LEU A 127 -15.08 -10.90 -10.81
N ASP A 128 -15.22 -11.01 -12.14
CA ASP A 128 -15.32 -9.84 -13.03
C ASP A 128 -16.52 -8.94 -12.65
N ARG A 129 -17.67 -9.54 -12.30
CA ARG A 129 -18.86 -8.80 -11.84
C ARG A 129 -18.65 -8.08 -10.51
N ILE A 130 -17.96 -8.72 -9.57
CA ILE A 130 -17.59 -8.15 -8.28
C ILE A 130 -16.65 -6.97 -8.46
N LEU A 131 -15.59 -7.15 -9.26
CA LEU A 131 -14.56 -6.14 -9.47
C LEU A 131 -15.05 -4.94 -10.32
N SER A 132 -16.21 -5.08 -10.97
CA SER A 132 -16.87 -3.98 -11.71
C SER A 132 -17.86 -3.19 -10.84
N ASP A 133 -18.09 -3.60 -9.58
CA ASP A 133 -19.07 -2.99 -8.68
C ASP A 133 -18.38 -2.30 -7.51
N GLU A 134 -18.55 -0.99 -7.40
CA GLU A 134 -17.91 -0.18 -6.36
C GLU A 134 -18.25 -0.66 -4.94
N ASN A 135 -19.53 -0.90 -4.67
CA ASN A 135 -20.01 -1.26 -3.34
C ASN A 135 -19.48 -2.64 -2.92
N LEU A 136 -19.33 -3.57 -3.88
CA LEU A 136 -18.76 -4.89 -3.60
C LEU A 136 -17.26 -4.82 -3.36
N VAL A 137 -16.54 -4.02 -4.14
CA VAL A 137 -15.10 -3.80 -3.93
C VAL A 137 -14.84 -3.21 -2.55
N GLU A 138 -15.65 -2.24 -2.12
CA GLU A 138 -15.53 -1.67 -0.78
C GLU A 138 -15.81 -2.69 0.33
N LYS A 139 -16.89 -3.49 0.20
CA LYS A 139 -17.19 -4.59 1.12
C LYS A 139 -16.05 -5.62 1.21
N ILE A 140 -15.34 -5.87 0.12
CA ILE A 140 -14.15 -6.75 0.09
C ILE A 140 -12.99 -6.12 0.86
N LEU A 141 -12.67 -4.86 0.59
CA LEU A 141 -11.53 -4.16 1.18
C LEU A 141 -11.68 -4.01 2.70
N LEU A 142 -12.91 -3.82 3.19
CA LEU A 142 -13.22 -3.67 4.62
C LEU A 142 -13.30 -5.00 5.38
N ASN A 143 -13.27 -6.15 4.69
CA ASN A 143 -13.44 -7.46 5.31
C ASN A 143 -12.14 -8.28 5.34
N ASP A 144 -11.54 -8.35 6.53
CA ASP A 144 -10.27 -9.05 6.77
C ASP A 144 -10.28 -10.52 6.36
N ARG A 145 -11.42 -11.21 6.43
CA ARG A 145 -11.49 -12.62 6.03
C ARG A 145 -11.38 -12.77 4.52
N ILE A 146 -12.00 -11.86 3.77
CA ILE A 146 -12.00 -11.88 2.31
C ILE A 146 -10.62 -11.51 1.79
N THR A 147 -10.03 -10.42 2.31
CA THR A 147 -8.69 -9.97 1.92
C THR A 147 -7.65 -11.05 2.17
N ASN A 148 -7.69 -11.72 3.32
CA ASN A 148 -6.81 -12.86 3.63
C ASN A 148 -6.98 -14.04 2.65
N LEU A 149 -8.21 -14.32 2.19
CA LEU A 149 -8.48 -15.39 1.23
C LEU A 149 -7.89 -15.04 -0.15
N ILE A 150 -8.10 -13.79 -0.60
CA ILE A 150 -7.55 -13.27 -1.86
C ILE A 150 -6.03 -13.42 -1.87
N VAL A 151 -5.36 -12.96 -0.82
CA VAL A 151 -3.90 -12.96 -0.70
C VAL A 151 -3.33 -14.38 -0.67
N LYS A 152 -3.97 -15.32 0.04
CA LYS A 152 -3.47 -16.69 0.18
C LYS A 152 -3.64 -17.54 -1.08
N ASN A 153 -4.59 -17.21 -1.96
CA ASN A 153 -4.88 -17.97 -3.17
C ASN A 153 -4.29 -17.28 -4.41
N SER A 154 -3.21 -17.85 -4.96
CA SER A 154 -2.48 -17.26 -6.10
C SER A 154 -3.36 -16.99 -7.33
N LYS A 155 -4.30 -17.88 -7.67
CA LYS A 155 -5.17 -17.68 -8.84
C LYS A 155 -6.13 -16.50 -8.67
N ILE A 156 -6.68 -16.34 -7.46
CA ILE A 156 -7.59 -15.23 -7.12
C ILE A 156 -6.78 -13.94 -7.03
N SER A 157 -5.68 -13.97 -6.26
CA SER A 157 -4.72 -12.88 -6.11
C SER A 157 -4.32 -12.27 -7.45
N ASN A 158 -3.89 -13.12 -8.41
CA ASN A 158 -3.46 -12.66 -9.73
C ASN A 158 -4.55 -11.93 -10.51
N ARG A 159 -5.82 -12.34 -10.37
CA ARG A 159 -6.93 -11.68 -11.05
C ARG A 159 -7.37 -10.41 -10.34
N VAL A 160 -7.45 -10.44 -9.00
CA VAL A 160 -7.87 -9.30 -8.19
C VAL A 160 -6.86 -8.16 -8.29
N PHE A 161 -5.58 -8.43 -8.01
CA PHE A 161 -4.51 -7.44 -8.15
C PHE A 161 -4.14 -7.19 -9.63
N GLY A 162 -4.63 -8.01 -10.55
CA GLY A 162 -4.65 -7.79 -11.99
C GLY A 162 -5.59 -6.66 -12.44
N ASN A 163 -6.60 -6.35 -11.63
CA ASN A 163 -7.66 -5.43 -12.01
C ASN A 163 -7.31 -3.99 -11.59
N LYS A 164 -7.18 -3.09 -12.58
CA LYS A 164 -6.81 -1.67 -12.39
C LYS A 164 -7.79 -0.93 -11.48
N TYR A 165 -9.08 -1.18 -11.61
CA TYR A 165 -10.10 -0.53 -10.79
C TYR A 165 -9.96 -0.92 -9.31
N PHE A 166 -9.81 -2.22 -9.02
CA PHE A 166 -9.60 -2.71 -7.66
C PHE A 166 -8.32 -2.15 -7.03
N LEU A 167 -7.22 -2.12 -7.79
CA LEU A 167 -5.96 -1.55 -7.30
C LEU A 167 -6.10 -0.06 -6.96
N ASN A 168 -6.73 0.74 -7.82
CA ASN A 168 -6.93 2.17 -7.52
C ASN A 168 -7.73 2.38 -6.24
N ARG A 169 -8.77 1.56 -6.01
CA ARG A 169 -9.56 1.60 -4.77
C ARG A 169 -8.78 1.15 -3.54
N LEU A 170 -7.96 0.11 -3.69
CA LEU A 170 -7.05 -0.34 -2.63
C LEU A 170 -6.04 0.76 -2.25
N MET A 171 -5.48 1.46 -3.24
CA MET A 171 -4.52 2.55 -3.02
C MET A 171 -5.15 3.77 -2.31
N ALA A 172 -6.40 4.06 -2.60
CA ALA A 172 -7.15 5.12 -1.91
C ALA A 172 -7.54 4.76 -0.46
N ASN A 173 -7.45 3.48 -0.07
CA ASN A 173 -7.77 3.00 1.27
C ASN A 173 -6.49 2.58 2.02
N SER A 174 -5.89 3.55 2.72
CA SER A 174 -4.61 3.37 3.44
C SER A 174 -4.65 2.26 4.51
N GLU A 175 -5.81 2.01 5.14
CA GLU A 175 -5.98 0.95 6.12
C GLU A 175 -5.94 -0.44 5.44
N ALA A 176 -6.75 -0.65 4.39
CA ALA A 176 -6.78 -1.90 3.63
C ALA A 176 -5.44 -2.18 2.95
N LEU A 177 -4.79 -1.14 2.44
CA LEU A 177 -3.45 -1.17 1.86
C LEU A 177 -2.43 -1.69 2.87
N ASN A 178 -2.35 -1.09 4.05
CA ASN A 178 -1.41 -1.51 5.10
C ASN A 178 -1.66 -2.95 5.59
N LYS A 179 -2.91 -3.43 5.55
CA LYS A 179 -3.28 -4.80 5.93
C LYS A 179 -2.89 -5.82 4.86
N ILE A 180 -3.27 -5.59 3.60
CA ILE A 180 -3.06 -6.51 2.48
C ILE A 180 -1.56 -6.68 2.18
N PHE A 181 -0.78 -5.60 2.27
CA PHE A 181 0.64 -5.62 1.90
C PHE A 181 1.60 -6.04 3.03
N ARG A 182 1.11 -6.63 4.13
CA ARG A 182 1.96 -7.41 5.05
C ARG A 182 2.36 -8.77 4.49
N ASP A 183 1.63 -9.30 3.50
CA ASP A 183 1.95 -10.59 2.87
C ASP A 183 2.92 -10.41 1.68
N PRO A 184 4.08 -11.11 1.68
CA PRO A 184 5.06 -11.03 0.61
C PRO A 184 4.52 -11.34 -0.80
N ARG A 185 3.45 -12.12 -0.94
CA ARG A 185 2.86 -12.48 -2.23
C ARG A 185 2.03 -11.34 -2.82
N ALA A 186 1.27 -10.64 -1.98
CA ALA A 186 0.54 -9.44 -2.38
C ALA A 186 1.51 -8.34 -2.83
N LYS A 187 2.65 -8.21 -2.11
CA LYS A 187 3.75 -7.29 -2.47
C LYS A 187 4.34 -7.60 -3.85
N ARG A 188 4.66 -8.87 -4.14
CA ARG A 188 5.19 -9.30 -5.46
C ARG A 188 4.22 -9.05 -6.61
N GLN A 189 2.92 -9.27 -6.41
CA GLN A 189 1.92 -9.12 -7.47
C GLN A 189 1.55 -7.66 -7.74
N ARG A 190 1.57 -6.78 -6.72
CA ARG A 190 1.54 -5.31 -6.91
C ARG A 190 2.67 -4.89 -7.83
N ASN A 191 3.89 -5.33 -7.52
CA ASN A 191 5.07 -4.93 -8.27
C ASN A 191 4.87 -5.21 -9.77
N ALA A 192 4.33 -6.37 -10.17
CA ALA A 192 4.13 -6.72 -11.60
C ALA A 192 3.26 -5.73 -12.42
N ASN A 193 2.17 -5.18 -11.88
CA ASN A 193 1.31 -4.23 -12.59
C ASN A 193 1.69 -2.77 -12.34
N LEU A 194 2.23 -2.46 -11.16
CA LEU A 194 2.91 -1.18 -10.93
C LEU A 194 4.09 -1.03 -11.89
N TYR A 195 4.80 -2.13 -12.20
CA TYR A 195 5.95 -2.12 -13.10
C TYR A 195 5.57 -1.69 -14.51
N LEU A 196 4.40 -2.05 -15.05
CA LEU A 196 3.99 -1.59 -16.38
C LEU A 196 3.69 -0.08 -16.39
N ASP A 197 2.91 0.43 -15.43
CA ASP A 197 2.60 1.88 -15.33
C ASP A 197 3.83 2.73 -14.98
N VAL A 198 4.70 2.22 -14.11
CA VAL A 198 5.96 2.87 -13.74
C VAL A 198 6.96 2.85 -14.88
N ASN A 199 7.06 1.74 -15.64
CA ASN A 199 7.92 1.69 -16.82
C ASN A 199 7.49 2.71 -17.87
N GLU A 200 6.20 2.80 -18.19
CA GLU A 200 5.70 3.78 -19.17
C GLU A 200 6.04 5.22 -18.73
N LYS A 201 5.91 5.54 -17.45
CA LYS A 201 6.27 6.88 -16.93
C LYS A 201 7.78 7.12 -16.89
N ILE A 202 8.57 6.11 -16.58
CA ILE A 202 10.04 6.21 -16.55
C ILE A 202 10.63 6.30 -17.96
N GLU A 203 10.05 5.60 -18.94
CA GLU A 203 10.44 5.68 -20.35
C GLU A 203 10.21 7.06 -20.97
N GLN A 204 9.34 7.88 -20.36
CA GLN A 204 9.10 9.28 -20.77
C GLN A 204 10.18 10.24 -20.26
N LEU A 205 10.99 9.85 -19.28
CA LEU A 205 12.06 10.68 -18.72
C LEU A 205 13.25 10.69 -19.68
N SER A 206 13.84 11.85 -19.93
CA SER A 206 15.03 11.95 -20.79
C SER A 206 16.34 11.59 -20.08
N TYR A 207 16.29 11.41 -18.75
CA TYR A 207 17.41 10.95 -17.93
C TYR A 207 17.15 9.54 -17.40
N SER A 208 18.22 8.78 -17.14
CA SER A 208 18.12 7.47 -16.49
C SER A 208 17.91 7.64 -14.99
N PRO A 209 16.74 7.24 -14.42
CA PRO A 209 16.56 7.22 -12.97
C PRO A 209 17.51 6.21 -12.32
N PRO A 210 17.75 6.31 -11.00
CA PRO A 210 17.17 7.28 -10.06
C PRO A 210 17.90 8.63 -10.04
N ALA A 211 17.18 9.72 -9.76
CA ALA A 211 17.81 10.96 -9.29
C ALA A 211 18.15 10.85 -7.79
N PHE A 212 19.10 11.66 -7.31
CA PHE A 212 19.56 11.59 -5.91
C PHE A 212 19.22 12.84 -5.14
N LEU A 213 18.36 12.71 -4.12
CA LEU A 213 18.04 13.75 -3.15
C LEU A 213 19.05 13.72 -2.01
N VAL A 214 20.01 14.63 -2.02
CA VAL A 214 21.04 14.71 -0.99
C VAL A 214 20.70 15.81 0.00
N SER A 215 20.76 15.49 1.30
CA SER A 215 20.50 16.46 2.36
C SER A 215 21.21 16.05 3.64
N PHE A 216 21.54 17.01 4.50
CA PHE A 216 21.88 16.67 5.88
C PHE A 216 20.66 16.00 6.58
N PRO A 217 20.86 15.11 7.57
CA PRO A 217 19.75 14.56 8.34
C PRO A 217 18.83 15.67 8.86
N ARG A 218 17.52 15.43 8.74
CA ARG A 218 16.45 16.36 9.20
C ARG A 218 16.29 17.65 8.38
N ALA A 219 16.91 17.76 7.21
CA ALA A 219 16.69 18.91 6.31
C ALA A 219 15.31 18.89 5.60
N GLY A 220 14.53 17.83 5.74
CA GLY A 220 13.19 17.72 5.14
C GLY A 220 13.09 16.74 3.95
N SER A 221 14.11 15.91 3.70
CA SER A 221 14.10 14.99 2.56
C SER A 221 12.95 13.96 2.56
N ASN A 222 12.45 13.57 3.73
CA ASN A 222 11.23 12.74 3.84
C ASN A 222 9.99 13.43 3.27
N PHE A 223 9.89 14.75 3.43
CA PHE A 223 8.75 15.52 2.95
C PHE A 223 8.72 15.50 1.42
N ILE A 224 9.84 15.82 0.78
CA ILE A 224 9.99 15.73 -0.68
C ILE A 224 9.70 14.30 -1.17
N GLN A 225 10.31 13.29 -0.55
CA GLN A 225 10.13 11.88 -0.92
C GLN A 225 8.64 11.48 -0.94
N ASN A 226 7.90 11.86 0.10
CA ASN A 226 6.48 11.53 0.22
C ASN A 226 5.66 12.27 -0.84
N VAL A 227 5.89 13.57 -1.03
CA VAL A 227 5.17 14.37 -2.02
C VAL A 227 5.42 13.85 -3.44
N LEU A 228 6.68 13.54 -3.79
CA LEU A 228 7.03 12.95 -5.08
C LEU A 228 6.32 11.61 -5.30
N THR A 229 6.34 10.72 -4.30
CA THR A 229 5.72 9.40 -4.41
C THR A 229 4.21 9.50 -4.60
N GLU A 230 3.54 10.34 -3.81
CA GLU A 230 2.08 10.47 -3.85
C GLU A 230 1.60 11.22 -5.10
N THR A 231 2.37 12.19 -5.58
CA THR A 231 2.01 12.98 -6.77
C THR A 231 2.21 12.18 -8.07
N THR A 232 3.33 11.46 -8.19
CA THR A 232 3.69 10.76 -9.44
C THR A 232 3.20 9.32 -9.50
N GLY A 233 2.97 8.70 -8.33
CA GLY A 233 2.78 7.26 -8.20
C GLY A 233 4.04 6.42 -8.39
N ILE A 234 5.20 7.04 -8.65
CA ILE A 234 6.51 6.38 -8.77
C ILE A 234 7.22 6.45 -7.42
N LEU A 235 7.85 5.35 -7.01
CA LEU A 235 8.46 5.27 -5.69
C LEU A 235 9.67 6.20 -5.56
N SER A 236 9.65 7.05 -4.54
CA SER A 236 10.85 7.70 -3.99
C SER A 236 11.17 7.06 -2.64
N GLN A 237 12.44 6.73 -2.38
CA GLN A 237 12.81 6.07 -1.13
C GLN A 237 14.19 6.41 -0.57
N SER A 238 14.42 6.02 0.69
CA SER A 238 15.72 6.10 1.35
C SER A 238 16.68 5.09 0.79
N ILE A 239 17.93 5.48 0.53
CA ILE A 239 19.01 4.50 0.22
C ILE A 239 19.27 3.54 1.38
N TYR A 240 18.94 3.96 2.61
CA TYR A 240 19.09 3.15 3.84
C TYR A 240 17.95 2.15 4.09
N ALA A 241 16.91 2.13 3.25
CA ALA A 241 15.80 1.20 3.38
C ALA A 241 16.02 -0.04 2.49
N PRO A 242 15.42 -1.20 2.83
CA PRO A 242 15.46 -2.37 1.95
C PRO A 242 14.91 -2.04 0.55
N ILE A 243 15.64 -2.46 -0.48
CA ILE A 243 15.27 -2.25 -1.89
C ILE A 243 14.66 -3.55 -2.42
N ASP A 244 13.33 -3.54 -2.63
CA ASP A 244 12.56 -4.71 -3.08
C ASP A 244 12.19 -4.68 -4.56
N ILE A 245 12.58 -3.62 -5.28
CA ILE A 245 12.31 -3.41 -6.71
C ILE A 245 13.59 -2.99 -7.43
N GLU A 246 13.64 -3.15 -8.75
CA GLU A 246 14.80 -2.74 -9.54
C GLU A 246 15.12 -1.25 -9.32
N PRO A 247 16.38 -0.86 -9.05
CA PRO A 247 16.74 0.53 -8.75
C PRO A 247 16.37 1.55 -9.84
N ASN A 248 16.38 1.13 -11.10
CA ASN A 248 15.99 1.98 -12.24
C ASN A 248 14.48 2.31 -12.26
N LEU A 249 13.68 1.64 -11.41
CA LEU A 249 12.24 1.86 -11.27
C LEU A 249 11.88 2.78 -10.09
N ILE A 250 12.89 3.36 -9.46
CA ILE A 250 12.77 4.31 -8.36
C ILE A 250 13.05 5.70 -8.92
N LEU A 251 12.13 6.64 -8.68
CA LEU A 251 12.24 8.01 -9.16
C LEU A 251 13.42 8.72 -8.51
N THR A 252 13.48 8.66 -7.18
CA THR A 252 14.56 9.26 -6.41
C THR A 252 15.04 8.39 -5.24
N PHE A 253 16.35 8.33 -5.04
CA PHE A 253 16.93 7.93 -3.76
C PHE A 253 17.30 9.14 -2.93
N LYS A 254 16.85 9.19 -1.66
CA LYS A 254 17.41 10.13 -0.70
C LYS A 254 18.66 9.56 -0.01
N SER A 255 19.65 10.40 0.19
CA SER A 255 20.91 10.09 0.89
C SER A 255 21.29 11.24 1.82
N HIS A 256 21.96 10.87 2.92
CA HIS A 256 22.58 11.79 3.88
C HIS A 256 24.11 11.81 3.76
N SER A 257 24.61 11.51 2.56
CA SER A 257 26.03 11.56 2.23
C SER A 257 26.63 12.95 2.46
N LEU A 258 27.86 12.96 2.98
CA LEU A 258 28.60 14.20 3.24
C LEU A 258 29.32 14.74 2.01
N SER A 259 29.43 13.96 0.93
CA SER A 259 30.10 14.34 -0.31
C SER A 259 29.70 13.43 -1.47
N MET A 260 30.00 13.85 -2.71
CA MET A 260 29.81 13.03 -3.92
C MET A 260 30.57 11.70 -3.86
N GLU A 261 31.77 11.70 -3.28
CA GLU A 261 32.56 10.47 -3.09
C GLU A 261 31.83 9.50 -2.16
N TYR A 262 31.28 10.00 -1.05
CA TYR A 262 30.51 9.19 -0.11
C TYR A 262 29.20 8.69 -0.71
N LEU A 263 28.53 9.52 -1.53
CA LEU A 263 27.34 9.10 -2.25
C LEU A 263 27.64 7.91 -3.19
N LYS A 264 28.74 7.97 -3.94
CA LYS A 264 29.16 6.85 -4.81
C LYS A 264 29.47 5.59 -4.01
N ASP A 265 30.11 5.72 -2.84
CA ASP A 265 30.34 4.58 -1.93
C ASP A 265 29.02 3.99 -1.41
N GLU A 266 28.06 4.82 -0.99
CA GLU A 266 26.72 4.37 -0.57
C GLU A 266 25.97 3.66 -1.70
N VAL A 267 25.96 4.22 -2.90
CA VAL A 267 25.30 3.62 -4.08
C VAL A 267 25.89 2.25 -4.38
N ASN A 268 27.22 2.12 -4.35
CA ASN A 268 27.91 0.86 -4.56
C ASN A 268 27.58 -0.19 -3.49
N ARG A 269 27.45 0.21 -2.22
CA ARG A 269 27.19 -0.71 -1.10
C ARG A 269 25.73 -1.07 -0.91
N LEU A 270 24.82 -0.12 -1.17
CA LEU A 270 23.42 -0.21 -0.76
C LEU A 270 22.44 -0.33 -1.92
N VAL A 271 22.83 0.06 -3.15
CA VAL A 271 21.95 0.06 -4.32
C VAL A 271 22.45 -0.91 -5.39
N SER A 272 23.42 -0.49 -6.19
CA SER A 272 24.06 -1.30 -7.23
C SER A 272 25.24 -0.53 -7.83
N PRO A 273 26.38 -1.18 -8.11
CA PRO A 273 27.50 -0.56 -8.83
C PRO A 273 27.18 -0.09 -10.25
N SER A 274 26.08 -0.56 -10.84
CA SER A 274 25.64 -0.13 -12.18
C SER A 274 24.93 1.23 -12.18
N ILE A 275 24.55 1.74 -11.01
CA ILE A 275 23.86 3.02 -10.85
C ILE A 275 24.88 4.13 -10.63
N SER A 276 24.74 5.22 -11.37
CA SER A 276 25.58 6.41 -11.22
C SER A 276 24.72 7.62 -10.81
N PRO A 277 25.11 8.39 -9.78
CA PRO A 277 24.39 9.59 -9.38
C PRO A 277 24.64 10.73 -10.38
N SER A 278 23.86 10.77 -11.46
CA SER A 278 24.00 11.72 -12.57
C SER A 278 23.07 12.94 -12.50
N LYS A 279 22.05 12.90 -11.63
CA LYS A 279 21.06 13.97 -11.44
C LYS A 279 20.80 14.16 -9.95
N LEU A 280 21.00 15.38 -9.44
CA LEU A 280 21.04 15.65 -8.01
C LEU A 280 20.00 16.69 -7.60
N ILE A 281 19.34 16.46 -6.48
CA ILE A 281 18.57 17.48 -5.77
C ILE A 281 19.29 17.71 -4.44
N ILE A 282 19.76 18.92 -4.20
CA ILE A 282 20.53 19.28 -3.00
C ILE A 282 19.63 20.14 -2.12
N LEU A 283 19.30 19.65 -0.92
CA LEU A 283 18.36 20.30 -0.02
C LEU A 283 19.09 21.03 1.12
N LYS A 284 18.90 22.35 1.20
CA LYS A 284 19.29 23.18 2.35
C LYS A 284 18.13 23.49 3.28
N ARG A 285 18.47 23.75 4.54
CA ARG A 285 17.57 24.19 5.61
C ARG A 285 18.36 25.07 6.58
N ASP A 286 17.69 25.99 7.28
CA ASP A 286 18.32 26.81 8.32
C ASP A 286 19.06 25.92 9.35
N PRO A 287 20.38 26.13 9.57
CA PRO A 287 21.17 25.29 10.48
C PRO A 287 20.63 25.21 11.91
N ARG A 288 19.99 26.28 12.41
CA ARG A 288 19.42 26.33 13.77
C ARG A 288 18.21 25.40 13.87
N ASP A 289 17.29 25.49 12.92
CA ASP A 289 16.13 24.60 12.84
C ASP A 289 16.51 23.14 12.60
N LEU A 290 17.51 22.94 11.72
CA LEU A 290 18.05 21.64 11.38
C LEU A 290 18.64 20.94 12.61
N MET A 291 19.50 21.62 13.37
CA MET A 291 20.20 21.03 14.52
C MET A 291 19.26 20.76 15.69
N ILE A 292 18.29 21.63 15.96
CA ILE A 292 17.24 21.35 16.96
C ILE A 292 16.46 20.08 16.56
N SER A 293 16.04 19.99 15.29
CA SER A 293 15.32 18.82 14.80
C SER A 293 16.16 17.53 14.84
N PHE A 294 17.47 17.65 14.67
CA PHE A 294 18.39 16.51 14.76
C PHE A 294 18.64 16.09 16.19
N TYR A 295 18.79 17.03 17.12
CA TYR A 295 18.87 16.76 18.55
C TYR A 295 17.62 16.02 19.05
N GLU A 296 16.42 16.53 18.76
CA GLU A 296 15.16 15.86 19.13
C GLU A 296 15.09 14.43 18.58
N PHE A 297 15.50 14.25 17.32
CA PHE A 297 15.51 12.96 16.67
C PHE A 297 16.45 11.97 17.37
N VAL A 298 17.67 12.39 17.70
CA VAL A 298 18.66 11.54 18.36
C VAL A 298 18.18 11.16 19.76
N LYS A 299 17.73 12.14 20.56
CA LYS A 299 17.20 11.90 21.91
C LYS A 299 16.08 10.86 21.91
N ARG A 300 15.15 10.98 20.96
CA ARG A 300 14.02 10.04 20.82
C ARG A 300 14.43 8.66 20.32
N THR A 301 15.32 8.57 19.33
CA THR A 301 15.62 7.30 18.65
C THR A 301 16.74 6.50 19.28
N LYS A 302 17.63 7.15 20.04
CA LYS A 302 18.76 6.49 20.69
C LYS A 302 18.50 6.14 22.14
N ASN A 303 17.42 6.66 22.73
CA ASN A 303 17.06 6.42 24.12
C ASN A 303 18.24 6.68 25.09
N ILE A 304 18.98 7.75 24.83
CA ILE A 304 20.11 8.21 25.65
C ILE A 304 19.76 9.55 26.27
N GLU A 305 20.26 9.78 27.48
CA GLU A 305 20.34 11.14 28.02
C GLU A 305 21.43 11.89 27.27
N LEU A 306 21.00 12.84 26.43
CA LEU A 306 21.88 13.66 25.62
C LEU A 306 21.69 15.12 26.00
N SER A 307 22.75 15.74 26.50
CA SER A 307 22.75 17.17 26.81
C SER A 307 22.84 18.00 25.53
N GLN A 308 22.40 19.26 25.59
CA GLN A 308 22.46 20.15 24.43
C GLN A 308 23.91 20.56 24.11
N GLU A 309 24.74 20.70 25.14
CA GLU A 309 26.13 21.14 25.08
C GLU A 309 27.03 20.11 24.38
N SER A 310 26.80 18.81 24.65
CA SER A 310 27.56 17.70 24.07
C SER A 310 27.10 17.33 22.65
N PHE A 311 25.92 17.80 22.23
CA PHE A 311 25.30 17.36 20.98
C PHE A 311 26.17 17.64 19.75
N LEU A 312 26.65 18.87 19.56
CA LEU A 312 27.34 19.23 18.33
C LEU A 312 28.76 18.68 18.24
N GLU A 313 29.49 18.67 19.36
CA GLU A 313 30.95 18.41 19.35
C GLU A 313 31.32 17.02 19.83
N GLU A 314 30.55 16.41 20.73
CA GLU A 314 30.90 15.12 21.35
C GLU A 314 30.10 13.96 20.74
N THR A 315 28.96 14.24 20.10
CA THR A 315 28.14 13.20 19.48
C THR A 315 28.69 12.80 18.12
N CYS A 316 28.94 11.50 17.93
CA CYS A 316 29.36 10.96 16.64
C CYS A 316 28.22 11.03 15.61
N TYR A 317 28.47 11.67 14.47
CA TYR A 317 27.51 11.84 13.38
C TYR A 317 26.95 10.52 12.84
N PHE A 318 27.82 9.52 12.60
CA PHE A 318 27.40 8.23 12.05
C PHE A 318 26.49 7.46 13.02
N PHE A 319 26.76 7.57 14.32
CA PHE A 319 25.89 7.04 15.35
C PHE A 319 24.54 7.79 15.36
N ALA A 320 24.57 9.11 15.38
CA ALA A 320 23.37 9.96 15.45
C ALA A 320 22.44 9.79 14.24
N SER A 321 22.99 9.67 13.04
CA SER A 321 22.25 9.71 11.77
C SER A 321 21.71 8.36 11.30
N ASN A 322 22.21 7.23 11.83
CA ASN A 322 21.86 5.86 11.40
C ASN A 322 22.17 5.54 9.92
N ILE A 323 23.08 6.26 9.27
CA ILE A 323 23.35 6.10 7.84
C ILE A 323 24.29 4.93 7.51
N ASP A 324 25.07 4.46 8.49
CA ASP A 324 26.00 3.34 8.35
C ASP A 324 26.09 2.53 9.65
N PRO A 325 24.99 1.86 10.05
CA PRO A 325 24.91 1.17 11.34
C PRO A 325 25.91 0.02 11.48
N THR A 326 26.38 -0.53 10.36
CA THR A 326 27.35 -1.65 10.32
C THR A 326 28.81 -1.19 10.21
N SER A 327 29.06 0.12 10.14
CA SER A 327 30.41 0.67 9.92
C SER A 327 31.10 0.10 8.67
N SER A 328 30.34 -0.06 7.59
CA SER A 328 30.78 -0.64 6.32
C SER A 328 31.39 0.37 5.34
N ARG A 329 31.33 1.67 5.66
CA ARG A 329 31.87 2.75 4.83
C ARG A 329 33.38 2.59 4.60
N LYS A 330 33.81 2.86 3.36
CA LYS A 330 35.24 2.82 2.99
C LYS A 330 35.95 4.16 3.16
N ILE A 331 35.18 5.23 3.22
CA ILE A 331 35.64 6.61 3.39
C ILE A 331 34.97 7.25 4.60
N TYR A 332 35.62 8.27 5.17
CA TYR A 332 35.26 8.83 6.47
C TYR A 332 35.16 7.78 7.59
N VAL A 333 36.12 6.84 7.61
CA VAL A 333 36.18 5.74 8.60
C VAL A 333 36.28 6.27 10.04
N LYS A 334 37.05 7.36 10.24
CA LYS A 334 37.19 8.02 11.55
C LYS A 334 35.84 8.60 12.02
N PRO A 335 35.54 8.54 13.32
CA PRO A 335 34.37 9.22 13.86
C PRO A 335 34.49 10.74 13.64
N MET A 336 33.34 11.38 13.49
CA MET A 336 33.23 12.80 13.20
C MET A 336 32.11 13.37 14.06
N SER A 337 32.33 14.53 14.68
CA SER A 337 31.26 15.23 15.41
C SER A 337 30.15 15.69 14.46
N ILE A 338 29.00 16.05 15.00
CA ILE A 338 27.89 16.57 14.18
C ILE A 338 28.29 17.90 13.53
N SER A 339 28.98 18.79 14.26
CA SER A 339 29.48 20.07 13.72
C SER A 339 30.45 19.85 12.55
N GLN A 340 31.42 18.95 12.71
CA GLN A 340 32.38 18.60 11.68
C GLN A 340 31.68 18.00 10.45
N ALA A 341 30.73 17.09 10.67
CA ALA A 341 29.97 16.47 9.58
C ALA A 341 29.15 17.51 8.81
N PHE A 342 28.52 18.45 9.51
CA PHE A 342 27.78 19.53 8.87
C PHE A 342 28.69 20.43 8.04
N LYS A 343 29.84 20.87 8.58
CA LYS A 343 30.85 21.65 7.84
C LYS A 343 31.34 20.91 6.60
N HIS A 344 31.61 19.61 6.71
CA HIS A 344 31.98 18.75 5.59
C HIS A 344 30.86 18.69 4.54
N HIS A 345 29.60 18.53 4.96
CA HIS A 345 28.45 18.52 4.07
C HIS A 345 28.34 19.85 3.30
N ILE A 346 28.44 20.99 4.00
CA ILE A 346 28.39 22.32 3.35
C ILE A 346 29.53 22.52 2.36
N SER A 347 30.76 22.20 2.78
CA SER A 347 31.95 22.32 1.94
C SER A 347 31.89 21.47 0.67
N ASN A 348 31.28 20.27 0.72
CA ASN A 348 31.25 19.38 -0.43
C ASN A 348 30.04 19.56 -1.34
N TRP A 349 28.88 19.91 -0.79
CA TRP A 349 27.64 20.01 -1.58
C TRP A 349 27.27 21.42 -2.02
N PHE A 350 27.72 22.44 -1.29
CA PHE A 350 27.31 23.83 -1.56
C PHE A 350 28.49 24.71 -1.98
N LYS A 351 29.72 24.42 -1.54
CA LYS A 351 30.95 25.15 -1.96
C LYS A 351 31.59 24.58 -3.24
N LYS A 352 30.99 23.56 -3.84
CA LYS A 352 31.44 22.94 -5.09
C LYS A 352 30.30 22.94 -6.09
N GLU A 353 30.62 23.13 -7.36
CA GLU A 353 29.66 22.97 -8.44
C GLU A 353 29.40 21.48 -8.72
N HIS A 354 28.13 21.15 -8.94
CA HIS A 354 27.71 19.80 -9.33
C HIS A 354 26.91 19.89 -10.62
N ALA A 355 27.38 19.21 -11.67
CA ALA A 355 26.65 19.12 -12.92
C ALA A 355 25.27 18.49 -12.70
N ASN A 356 24.26 18.98 -13.43
CA ASN A 356 22.89 18.48 -13.40
C ASN A 356 22.33 18.38 -11.96
N SER A 357 22.37 19.50 -11.25
CA SER A 357 21.87 19.62 -9.89
C SER A 357 20.83 20.72 -9.73
N LEU A 358 19.87 20.50 -8.82
CA LEU A 358 18.87 21.47 -8.39
C LEU A 358 19.06 21.76 -6.90
N LEU A 359 19.22 23.04 -6.56
CA LEU A 359 19.20 23.50 -5.17
C LEU A 359 17.75 23.72 -4.72
N VAL A 360 17.37 23.15 -3.59
CA VAL A 360 16.04 23.29 -2.98
C VAL A 360 16.18 23.83 -1.56
N LYS A 361 15.32 24.78 -1.19
CA LYS A 361 15.28 25.36 0.15
C LYS A 361 14.07 24.84 0.93
N TYR A 362 14.30 24.24 2.10
CA TYR A 362 13.22 23.66 2.92
C TYR A 362 12.12 24.69 3.26
N GLU A 363 12.51 25.92 3.57
CA GLU A 363 11.59 27.00 3.92
C GLU A 363 10.68 27.36 2.73
N ASN A 364 11.17 27.27 1.49
CA ASN A 364 10.32 27.48 0.31
C ASN A 364 9.33 26.32 0.11
N LEU A 365 9.70 25.09 0.50
CA LEU A 365 8.78 23.94 0.46
C LEU A 365 7.63 24.10 1.45
N THR A 366 7.78 24.91 2.50
CA THR A 366 6.70 25.19 3.47
C THR A 366 5.96 26.49 3.17
N ASP A 367 6.67 27.53 2.72
CA ASP A 367 6.12 28.87 2.56
C ASP A 367 5.50 29.08 1.17
N THR A 368 6.08 28.48 0.13
CA THR A 368 5.61 28.58 -1.27
C THR A 368 5.67 27.20 -1.96
N PRO A 369 4.96 26.20 -1.43
CA PRO A 369 5.12 24.80 -1.84
C PRO A 369 4.83 24.58 -3.32
N GLU A 370 3.79 25.19 -3.89
CA GLU A 370 3.45 25.01 -5.31
C GLU A 370 4.60 25.40 -6.22
N THR A 371 5.20 26.56 -5.98
CA THR A 371 6.32 27.08 -6.77
C THR A 371 7.56 26.22 -6.59
N GLU A 372 7.91 25.85 -5.36
CA GLU A 372 9.15 25.13 -5.10
C GLU A 372 9.06 23.67 -5.57
N PHE A 373 7.91 22.99 -5.41
CA PHE A 373 7.72 21.65 -5.96
C PHE A 373 7.61 21.66 -7.49
N GLN A 374 7.04 22.71 -8.11
CA GLN A 374 7.05 22.81 -9.57
C GLN A 374 8.48 22.81 -10.12
N LYS A 375 9.41 23.54 -9.48
CA LYS A 375 10.84 23.48 -9.86
C LYS A 375 11.41 22.06 -9.76
N VAL A 376 11.02 21.30 -8.74
CA VAL A 376 11.44 19.90 -8.58
C VAL A 376 10.84 19.01 -9.67
N PHE A 377 9.56 19.18 -10.00
CA PHE A 377 8.91 18.44 -11.08
C PHE A 377 9.53 18.75 -12.43
N ASP A 378 9.73 20.02 -12.76
CA ASP A 378 10.36 20.46 -14.00
C ASP A 378 11.79 19.91 -14.11
N PHE A 379 12.56 19.99 -13.02
CA PHE A 379 13.91 19.42 -12.98
C PHE A 379 13.89 17.90 -13.19
N LEU A 380 12.91 17.19 -12.63
CA LEU A 380 12.73 15.76 -12.83
C LEU A 380 11.96 15.41 -14.11
N GLU A 381 11.62 16.39 -14.95
CA GLU A 381 10.89 16.21 -16.22
C GLU A 381 9.54 15.50 -16.03
N LEU A 382 8.84 15.82 -14.94
CA LEU A 382 7.57 15.22 -14.58
C LEU A 382 6.41 16.11 -15.01
N ASP A 383 5.57 15.62 -15.93
CA ASP A 383 4.31 16.28 -16.30
C ASP A 383 3.23 16.04 -15.24
N CYS A 384 3.33 16.76 -14.13
CA CYS A 384 2.38 16.70 -13.03
C CYS A 384 2.27 18.03 -12.29
N GLN A 385 1.15 18.20 -11.57
CA GLN A 385 0.92 19.35 -10.71
C GLN A 385 0.77 18.93 -9.26
N LEU A 386 1.19 19.80 -8.34
CA LEU A 386 1.09 19.53 -6.90
C LEU A 386 -0.37 19.46 -6.46
N ASN A 387 -0.78 18.33 -5.88
CA ASN A 387 -2.08 18.22 -5.24
C ASN A 387 -2.01 18.82 -3.83
N LYS A 388 -2.72 19.94 -3.61
CA LYS A 388 -2.69 20.68 -2.33
C LYS A 388 -3.07 19.83 -1.12
N ASN A 389 -3.97 18.86 -1.29
CA ASN A 389 -4.40 17.98 -0.19
C ASN A 389 -3.27 17.10 0.37
N ILE A 390 -2.22 16.86 -0.41
CA ILE A 390 -1.05 16.05 0.02
C ILE A 390 -0.24 16.79 1.09
N ILE A 391 -0.09 18.10 0.95
CA ILE A 391 0.75 18.92 1.85
C ILE A 391 0.19 18.91 3.27
N ASP A 392 -1.10 19.23 3.41
CA ASP A 392 -1.78 19.36 4.70
C ASP A 392 -1.75 18.06 5.50
N SER A 393 -1.87 16.92 4.80
CA SER A 393 -1.85 15.59 5.42
C SER A 393 -0.47 15.21 5.99
N LYS A 394 0.64 15.65 5.39
CA LYS A 394 2.00 15.26 5.78
C LYS A 394 2.63 16.19 6.80
N VAL A 395 2.24 17.46 6.80
CA VAL A 395 2.59 18.38 7.90
C VAL A 395 1.99 17.90 9.22
N SER A 396 0.75 17.38 9.19
CA SER A 396 0.01 16.89 10.35
C SER A 396 0.60 15.60 10.98
N GLN A 397 1.16 14.68 10.19
CA GLN A 397 1.73 13.42 10.70
C GLN A 397 2.91 13.58 11.67
N TYR A 398 3.49 14.78 11.76
CA TYR A 398 4.62 15.06 12.64
C TYR A 398 4.29 16.04 13.79
N SER A 399 3.06 16.57 13.86
CA SER A 399 2.69 17.67 14.77
C SER A 399 2.09 17.24 16.12
N SER A 400 1.75 15.96 16.33
CA SER A 400 0.98 15.52 17.51
C SER A 400 1.78 15.35 18.80
N GLU A 401 3.12 15.45 18.78
CA GLU A 401 3.97 15.01 19.91
C GLU A 401 5.11 15.98 20.26
N SER A 402 5.21 17.18 19.66
CA SER A 402 6.20 18.20 20.06
C SER A 402 5.54 19.53 20.39
N HIS A 403 5.99 20.18 21.47
CA HIS A 403 5.55 21.53 21.87
C HIS A 403 5.89 22.61 20.83
N ARG A 404 6.75 22.30 19.85
CA ARG A 404 7.10 23.17 18.74
C ARG A 404 6.17 22.98 17.54
N PRO A 405 5.65 24.05 16.91
CA PRO A 405 4.94 23.95 15.65
C PRO A 405 5.90 23.43 14.57
N ARG A 406 5.65 22.20 14.09
CA ARG A 406 6.43 21.58 13.02
C ARG A 406 6.01 22.12 11.65
N ALA A 407 6.91 22.00 10.66
CA ALA A 407 6.74 22.50 9.29
C ALA A 407 6.51 24.02 9.17
N ARG A 408 7.17 24.81 10.02
CA ARG A 408 7.25 26.26 9.89
C ARG A 408 8.69 26.70 9.72
N SER A 409 8.93 27.59 8.77
CA SER A 409 10.21 28.28 8.58
C SER A 409 10.60 29.06 9.84
N TYR A 410 11.89 29.05 10.18
CA TYR A 410 12.49 29.82 11.27
C TYR A 410 11.84 29.59 12.65
N SER A 411 11.38 28.37 12.92
CA SER A 411 10.69 28.07 14.18
C SER A 411 11.62 28.01 15.40
N TRP A 412 12.94 27.98 15.20
CA TRP A 412 13.93 28.18 16.27
C TRP A 412 13.74 29.51 17.00
N LYS A 413 13.23 30.55 16.32
CA LYS A 413 13.00 31.87 16.93
C LYS A 413 12.01 31.83 18.09
N SER A 414 11.06 30.91 18.09
CA SER A 414 10.05 30.78 19.15
C SER A 414 10.46 29.84 20.29
N VAL A 415 11.60 29.17 20.20
CA VAL A 415 12.07 28.18 21.19
C VAL A 415 13.48 28.49 21.70
N GLN A 416 13.86 29.78 21.68
CA GLN A 416 15.19 30.24 22.06
C GLN A 416 15.54 29.90 23.51
N GLU A 417 14.58 29.95 24.43
CA GLU A 417 14.80 29.59 25.84
C GLU A 417 15.05 28.08 26.00
N GLU A 418 14.21 27.26 25.35
CA GLU A 418 14.28 25.79 25.45
C GLU A 418 15.56 25.22 24.81
N TYR A 419 16.01 25.79 23.69
CA TYR A 419 17.17 25.31 22.92
C TYR A 419 18.34 26.30 22.88
N SER A 420 18.45 27.15 23.90
CA SER A 420 19.46 28.22 23.99
C SER A 420 20.87 27.73 23.71
N HIS A 421 21.30 26.65 24.37
CA HIS A 421 22.62 26.07 24.20
C HIS A 421 22.89 25.61 22.76
N ILE A 422 21.95 24.92 22.10
CA ILE A 422 22.11 24.52 20.70
C ILE A 422 22.18 25.75 19.80
N ILE A 423 21.28 26.72 19.98
CA ILE A 423 21.19 27.91 19.12
C ILE A 423 22.45 28.76 19.23
N GLU A 424 22.91 29.05 20.45
CA GLU A 424 24.14 29.81 20.71
C GLU A 424 25.36 29.08 20.14
N HIS A 425 25.46 27.77 20.34
CA HIS A 425 26.57 26.99 19.83
C HIS A 425 26.58 26.96 18.30
N VAL A 426 25.42 26.74 17.66
CA VAL A 426 25.28 26.81 16.19
C VAL A 426 25.67 28.17 15.65
N ASN A 427 25.15 29.26 16.23
CA ASN A 427 25.48 30.63 15.81
C ASN A 427 26.98 30.94 15.95
N ARG A 428 27.64 30.37 16.96
CA ARG A 428 29.06 30.57 17.22
C ARG A 428 29.95 29.71 16.32
N THR A 429 29.67 28.40 16.20
CA THR A 429 30.59 27.45 15.54
C THR A 429 30.29 27.22 14.07
N LEU A 430 29.06 27.50 13.62
CA LEU A 430 28.60 27.32 12.24
C LEU A 430 28.27 28.65 11.54
N LYS A 431 28.77 29.78 12.05
CA LYS A 431 28.53 31.12 11.50
C LYS A 431 28.82 31.18 10.01
N ASP A 432 30.00 30.74 9.59
CA ASP A 432 30.40 30.77 8.18
C ASP A 432 29.47 29.93 7.29
N GLU A 433 28.97 28.80 7.80
CA GLU A 433 27.99 27.96 7.10
C GLU A 433 26.60 28.61 7.02
N ILE A 434 26.15 29.28 8.07
CA ILE A 434 24.88 30.05 8.10
C ILE A 434 24.94 31.17 7.04
N ASN A 435 26.01 31.95 7.05
CA ASN A 435 26.25 33.01 6.09
C ASN A 435 26.28 32.47 4.66
N TYR A 436 27.04 31.39 4.42
CA TYR A 436 27.17 30.78 3.09
C TYR A 436 25.84 30.25 2.54
N LEU A 437 24.98 29.74 3.41
CA LEU A 437 23.66 29.23 3.04
C LEU A 437 22.59 30.33 2.94
N GLU A 438 22.93 31.59 3.21
CA GLU A 438 22.04 32.76 3.20
C GLU A 438 20.96 32.69 4.29
N TYR A 439 21.36 32.35 5.51
CA TYR A 439 20.49 32.35 6.70
C TYR A 439 20.90 33.39 7.75
N ASP A 440 21.59 34.47 7.33
CA ASP A 440 21.89 35.63 8.17
C ASP A 440 20.62 36.44 8.43
N VAL A 441 19.77 35.94 9.33
CA VAL A 441 18.44 36.46 9.68
C VAL A 441 18.14 36.33 11.16
#